data_AF-A0A7X6K4C6-F1
#
_entry.id   AF-A0A7X6K4C6-F1
#
_cell.length_a   1.000
_cell.length_b   1.000
_cell.length_c   1.000
_cell.angle_alpha   90.00
_cell.angle_beta   90.00
_cell.angle_gamma   90.00
#
_symmetry.space_group_name_H-M   'P 1'
#
loop_
_entity.id
_entity.type
_entity.pdbx_description
1 polymer ?
#
loop_
_entity_poly.entity_id
_entity_poly.type
_entity_poly.pdbx_seq_one_letter_code
_entity_poly.pdbx_strand_id
1 'polypeptide(L)'
;MSAPLILLHGWACSSAYWAPLARELGQAGRSVLAPDLPGYGGEALDPGADWTVEKVAARLAADLGGTGPAHWIGHSLGGSVAATIAARQPALAASVTLVGMVPLQPSAATQSRLLRLFGGPGPAGPGAAEEIIAAWFRGGPEPAGADRETFLAPFRLPAAVVRASMLAGLTGAAADVPELISAATMVVTGSRDATRTPEAVAGFMARHPHWRHVQIPGAGHMVHWEQPAACAAAILAHTAQAEPAQAGQQGPGPATAGGPGGSPSAPPA
;
A
#
# COMPACT_ATOMS: atom_id res chain seq x y z
N MET A 1 16.58 7.78 -11.34
CA MET A 1 16.18 7.60 -9.93
C MET A 1 15.01 6.62 -9.91
N SER A 2 14.97 5.69 -8.96
CA SER A 2 13.84 4.76 -8.78
C SER A 2 12.58 5.53 -8.41
N ALA A 3 11.40 5.06 -8.86
CA ALA A 3 10.13 5.67 -8.50
C ALA A 3 9.92 5.63 -6.97
N PRO A 4 9.33 6.69 -6.37
CA PRO A 4 9.12 6.73 -4.93
C PRO A 4 8.12 5.67 -4.48
N LEU A 5 8.26 5.23 -3.23
CA LEU A 5 7.29 4.39 -2.54
C LEU A 5 6.31 5.30 -1.79
N ILE A 6 5.02 5.22 -2.10
CA ILE A 6 3.97 5.97 -1.40
C ILE A 6 3.16 5.02 -0.52
N LEU A 7 3.18 5.23 0.80
CA LEU A 7 2.57 4.38 1.80
C LEU A 7 1.26 4.98 2.31
N LEU A 8 0.12 4.34 2.03
CA LEU A 8 -1.22 4.83 2.39
C LEU A 8 -1.81 4.04 3.55
N HIS A 9 -2.04 4.72 4.67
CA HIS A 9 -2.46 4.06 5.92
C HIS A 9 -3.91 3.54 5.89
N GLY A 10 -4.24 2.67 6.85
CA GLY A 10 -5.56 2.08 7.04
C GLY A 10 -6.54 3.00 7.79
N TRP A 11 -7.74 2.49 8.05
CA TRP A 11 -8.74 3.21 8.85
C TRP A 11 -8.27 3.38 10.31
N ALA A 12 -8.61 4.51 10.94
CA ALA A 12 -8.26 4.82 12.33
C ALA A 12 -6.76 4.61 12.64
N CYS A 13 -5.92 4.98 11.67
CA CYS A 13 -4.46 4.89 11.75
C CYS A 13 -3.84 6.24 11.36
N SER A 14 -2.52 6.29 11.26
CA SER A 14 -1.78 7.44 10.71
C SER A 14 -0.52 6.96 9.99
N SER A 15 0.12 7.86 9.26
CA SER A 15 1.42 7.68 8.62
C SER A 15 2.49 7.14 9.58
N ALA A 16 2.43 7.52 10.86
CA ALA A 16 3.42 7.14 11.88
C ALA A 16 3.54 5.61 12.05
N TYR A 17 2.47 4.85 11.81
CA TYR A 17 2.53 3.39 11.93
C TYR A 17 3.36 2.71 10.83
N TRP A 18 3.81 3.46 9.81
CA TRP A 18 4.68 2.93 8.77
C TRP A 18 6.14 2.93 9.20
N ALA A 19 6.48 3.56 10.35
CA ALA A 19 7.86 3.77 10.76
C ALA A 19 8.74 2.51 10.74
N PRO A 20 8.30 1.32 11.20
CA PRO A 20 9.09 0.10 11.09
C PRO A 20 9.38 -0.28 9.63
N LEU A 21 8.36 -0.31 8.77
CA LEU A 21 8.52 -0.63 7.35
C LEU A 21 9.36 0.42 6.60
N ALA A 22 9.10 1.70 6.86
CA ALA A 22 9.82 2.81 6.24
C ALA A 22 11.33 2.77 6.57
N ARG A 23 11.69 2.33 7.77
CA ARG A 23 13.10 2.11 8.16
C ARG A 23 13.76 1.03 7.31
N GLU A 24 13.12 -0.13 7.15
CA GLU A 24 13.62 -1.23 6.33
C GLU A 24 13.79 -0.81 4.85
N LEU A 25 12.77 -0.12 4.30
CA LEU A 25 12.80 0.37 2.92
C LEU A 25 13.87 1.46 2.71
N GLY A 26 14.03 2.36 3.69
CA GLY A 26 15.05 3.41 3.67
C GLY A 26 16.47 2.86 3.76
N GLN A 27 16.70 1.82 4.58
CA GLN A 27 17.98 1.09 4.64
C GLN A 27 18.34 0.44 3.29
N ALA A 28 17.33 0.03 2.52
CA ALA A 28 17.50 -0.44 1.14
C ALA A 28 17.64 0.69 0.10
N GLY A 29 17.78 1.95 0.52
CA GLY A 29 18.01 3.10 -0.35
C GLY A 29 16.77 3.60 -1.10
N ARG A 30 15.56 3.24 -0.65
CA ARG A 30 14.31 3.70 -1.30
C ARG A 30 13.84 5.04 -0.74
N SER A 31 13.35 5.89 -1.62
CA SER A 31 12.61 7.10 -1.23
C SER A 31 11.19 6.71 -0.82
N VAL A 32 10.81 7.05 0.41
CA VAL A 32 9.52 6.70 1.01
C VAL A 32 8.76 7.96 1.37
N LEU A 33 7.52 8.05 0.91
CA LEU A 33 6.53 9.06 1.29
C LEU A 33 5.38 8.36 2.00
N ALA A 34 4.96 8.86 3.14
CA ALA A 34 3.84 8.32 3.91
C ALA A 34 2.91 9.46 4.31
N PRO A 35 2.04 9.93 3.41
CA PRO A 35 1.06 10.96 3.75
C PRO A 35 -0.03 10.40 4.69
N ASP A 36 -0.60 11.28 5.50
CA ASP A 36 -1.87 10.99 6.15
C ASP A 36 -3.02 11.11 5.13
N LEU A 37 -4.01 10.22 5.23
CA LEU A 37 -5.24 10.31 4.44
C LEU A 37 -6.03 11.56 4.85
N PRO A 38 -6.87 12.13 3.97
CA PRO A 38 -7.66 13.31 4.28
C PRO A 38 -8.43 13.17 5.60
N GLY A 39 -8.28 14.17 6.47
CA GLY A 39 -8.87 14.21 7.82
C GLY A 39 -8.04 13.55 8.92
N TYR A 40 -6.95 12.89 8.54
CA TYR A 40 -5.91 12.43 9.45
C TYR A 40 -4.73 13.44 9.42
N GLY A 41 -3.77 13.29 10.33
CA GLY A 41 -2.57 14.15 10.33
C GLY A 41 -2.78 15.62 10.73
N GLY A 42 -3.93 15.96 11.34
CA GLY A 42 -4.24 17.33 11.78
C GLY A 42 -4.94 18.20 10.72
N GLU A 43 -5.24 17.66 9.54
CA GLU A 43 -6.11 18.34 8.56
C GLU A 43 -7.55 18.38 9.09
N ALA A 44 -8.14 19.57 9.14
CA ALA A 44 -9.56 19.71 9.39
C ALA A 44 -10.34 19.32 8.12
N LEU A 45 -11.10 18.23 8.18
CA LEU A 45 -12.14 17.96 7.19
C LEU A 45 -13.46 18.58 7.63
N ASP A 46 -14.20 19.10 6.66
CA ASP A 46 -15.60 19.46 6.86
C ASP A 46 -16.37 18.23 7.39
N PRO A 47 -17.11 18.33 8.51
CA PRO A 47 -17.96 17.25 9.00
C PRO A 47 -18.99 16.72 7.98
N GLY A 48 -19.33 17.53 6.97
CA GLY A 48 -20.17 17.15 5.83
C GLY A 48 -19.40 16.69 4.60
N ALA A 49 -18.06 16.62 4.65
CA ALA A 49 -17.24 16.14 3.55
C ALA A 49 -17.61 14.70 3.20
N ASP A 50 -17.94 14.48 1.94
CA ASP A 50 -18.22 13.17 1.40
C ASP A 50 -16.90 12.39 1.26
N TRP A 51 -16.59 11.60 2.30
CA TRP A 51 -15.39 10.78 2.37
C TRP A 51 -15.67 9.43 1.67
N THR A 52 -15.24 9.31 0.42
CA THR A 52 -15.27 8.03 -0.33
C THR A 52 -13.87 7.65 -0.79
N VAL A 53 -13.67 6.37 -1.07
CA VAL A 53 -12.39 5.88 -1.63
C VAL A 53 -12.04 6.64 -2.91
N GLU A 54 -13.01 6.91 -3.77
CA GLU A 54 -12.84 7.62 -5.04
C GLU A 54 -12.40 9.07 -4.84
N LYS A 55 -13.03 9.78 -3.90
CA LYS A 55 -12.69 11.19 -3.63
C LYS A 55 -11.33 11.32 -2.98
N VAL A 56 -10.99 10.43 -2.05
CA VAL A 56 -9.67 10.39 -1.42
C VAL A 56 -8.59 10.03 -2.44
N ALA A 57 -8.83 9.04 -3.30
CA ALA A 57 -7.93 8.66 -4.37
C ALA A 57 -7.69 9.82 -5.35
N ALA A 58 -8.74 10.51 -5.80
CA ALA A 58 -8.63 11.65 -6.70
C ALA A 58 -7.83 12.80 -6.08
N ARG A 59 -8.06 13.10 -4.79
CA ARG A 59 -7.30 14.13 -4.06
C ARG A 59 -5.83 13.79 -3.94
N LEU A 60 -5.49 12.58 -3.47
CA LEU A 60 -4.09 12.17 -3.32
C LEU A 60 -3.37 12.09 -4.67
N ALA A 61 -4.06 11.64 -5.72
CA ALA A 61 -3.50 11.63 -7.06
C ALA A 61 -3.22 13.05 -7.59
N ALA A 62 -4.06 14.04 -7.26
CA ALA A 62 -3.78 15.44 -7.60
C ALA A 62 -2.59 16.00 -6.81
N ASP A 63 -2.53 15.71 -5.50
CA ASP A 63 -1.49 16.24 -4.61
C ASP A 63 -0.11 15.60 -4.86
N LEU A 64 -0.08 14.33 -5.26
CA LEU A 64 1.16 13.54 -5.41
C LEU A 64 1.50 13.19 -6.87
N GLY A 65 0.56 13.33 -7.81
CA GLY A 65 0.77 12.93 -9.21
C GLY A 65 1.82 13.75 -9.95
N GLY A 66 2.16 14.94 -9.45
CA GLY A 66 3.23 15.78 -9.99
C GLY A 66 4.63 15.16 -9.91
N THR A 67 4.81 14.07 -9.16
CA THR A 67 6.11 13.38 -9.02
C THR A 67 6.38 12.30 -10.08
N GLY A 68 5.47 12.12 -11.05
CA GLY A 68 5.51 10.99 -12.00
C GLY A 68 4.97 9.70 -11.39
N PRO A 69 5.11 8.54 -12.07
CA PRO A 69 4.59 7.28 -11.56
C PRO A 69 5.29 6.86 -10.26
N ALA A 70 4.52 6.34 -9.32
CA ALA A 70 4.98 5.87 -8.02
C ALA A 70 4.59 4.41 -7.79
N HIS A 71 5.28 3.77 -6.85
CA HIS A 71 4.84 2.49 -6.32
C HIS A 71 3.88 2.76 -5.16
N TRP A 72 2.62 2.42 -5.33
CA TRP A 72 1.58 2.65 -4.33
C TRP A 72 1.44 1.44 -3.42
N ILE A 73 1.72 1.62 -2.13
CA ILE A 73 1.58 0.58 -1.11
C ILE A 73 0.48 1.02 -0.15
N GLY A 74 -0.64 0.32 -0.17
CA GLY A 74 -1.78 0.66 0.66
C GLY A 74 -2.13 -0.47 1.61
N HIS A 75 -2.36 -0.14 2.88
CA HIS A 75 -2.84 -1.11 3.87
C HIS A 75 -4.33 -0.93 4.11
N SER A 76 -5.09 -2.04 4.10
CA SER A 76 -6.52 -2.03 4.43
C SER A 76 -7.31 -0.99 3.60
N LEU A 77 -7.89 0.03 4.23
CA LEU A 77 -8.52 1.18 3.56
C LEU A 77 -7.59 1.88 2.56
N GLY A 78 -6.33 2.15 2.94
CA GLY A 78 -5.34 2.74 2.05
C GLY A 78 -5.03 1.86 0.84
N GLY A 79 -5.22 0.54 0.94
CA GLY A 79 -5.15 -0.39 -0.20
C GLY A 79 -6.29 -0.18 -1.20
N SER A 80 -7.51 0.09 -0.72
CA SER A 80 -8.65 0.46 -1.59
C SER A 80 -8.38 1.76 -2.33
N VAL A 81 -7.76 2.74 -1.63
CA VAL A 81 -7.36 4.02 -2.21
C VAL A 81 -6.27 3.81 -3.27
N ALA A 82 -5.20 3.08 -2.96
CA ALA A 82 -4.11 2.78 -3.88
C ALA A 82 -4.59 2.06 -5.16
N ALA A 83 -5.45 1.04 -4.99
CA ALA A 83 -6.08 0.32 -6.10
C ALA A 83 -6.90 1.27 -6.97
N THR A 84 -7.69 2.16 -6.36
CA THR A 84 -8.50 3.14 -7.08
C THR A 84 -7.64 4.15 -7.83
N ILE A 85 -6.54 4.64 -7.24
CA ILE A 85 -5.58 5.52 -7.94
C ILE A 85 -5.04 4.82 -9.19
N ALA A 86 -4.58 3.58 -9.05
CA ALA A 86 -4.00 2.83 -10.18
C ALA A 86 -5.02 2.50 -11.27
N ALA A 87 -6.28 2.24 -10.92
CA ALA A 87 -7.35 1.98 -11.88
C ALA A 87 -7.81 3.24 -12.62
N ARG A 88 -7.93 4.37 -11.91
CA ARG A 88 -8.49 5.62 -12.46
C ARG A 88 -7.44 6.52 -13.08
N GLN A 89 -6.19 6.43 -12.64
CA GLN A 89 -5.05 7.19 -13.14
C GLN A 89 -3.84 6.28 -13.41
N PRO A 90 -3.91 5.37 -14.39
CA PRO A 90 -2.87 4.36 -14.61
C PRO A 90 -1.46 4.93 -14.82
N ALA A 91 -1.35 6.13 -15.39
CA ALA A 91 -0.07 6.82 -15.62
C ALA A 91 0.66 7.18 -14.31
N LEU A 92 -0.02 7.20 -13.17
CA LEU A 92 0.58 7.48 -11.86
C LEU A 92 1.08 6.22 -11.15
N ALA A 93 0.81 5.02 -11.66
CA ALA A 93 1.13 3.77 -10.97
C ALA A 93 2.24 2.99 -11.68
N ALA A 94 3.45 3.01 -11.11
CA ALA A 94 4.52 2.10 -11.50
C ALA A 94 4.20 0.66 -11.07
N SER A 95 3.70 0.49 -9.84
CA SER A 95 3.16 -0.77 -9.33
C SER A 95 2.20 -0.51 -8.18
N VAL A 96 1.44 -1.53 -7.79
CA VAL A 96 0.55 -1.51 -6.63
C VAL A 96 0.89 -2.66 -5.69
N THR A 97 0.91 -2.38 -4.38
CA THR A 97 0.96 -3.40 -3.33
C THR A 97 -0.18 -3.18 -2.34
N LEU A 98 -1.01 -4.21 -2.17
CA LEU A 98 -2.18 -4.22 -1.31
C LEU A 98 -1.87 -5.05 -0.07
N VAL A 99 -1.73 -4.41 1.08
CA VAL A 99 -1.36 -5.07 2.35
C VAL A 99 -2.62 -5.28 3.20
N GLY A 100 -2.84 -6.51 3.67
CA GLY A 100 -3.97 -6.85 4.53
C GLY A 100 -5.33 -6.65 3.86
N MET A 101 -5.40 -6.60 2.51
CA MET A 101 -6.64 -6.37 1.80
C MET A 101 -6.67 -7.00 0.42
N VAL A 102 -7.88 -7.36 -0.01
CA VAL A 102 -8.22 -7.63 -1.42
C VAL A 102 -9.43 -6.76 -1.80
N PRO A 103 -9.49 -6.21 -3.03
CA PRO A 103 -10.62 -5.41 -3.53
C PRO A 103 -11.92 -6.20 -3.71
N LEU A 104 -12.54 -6.61 -2.61
CA LEU A 104 -13.85 -7.25 -2.60
C LEU A 104 -14.92 -6.22 -2.21
N GLN A 105 -15.92 -6.09 -3.06
CA GLN A 105 -17.14 -5.35 -2.73
C GLN A 105 -18.09 -6.24 -1.93
N PRO A 106 -18.64 -5.76 -0.80
CA PRO A 106 -19.76 -6.42 -0.16
C PRO A 106 -21.00 -6.37 -1.09
N SER A 107 -21.91 -7.33 -0.95
CA SER A 107 -23.20 -7.25 -1.64
C SER A 107 -23.96 -5.98 -1.20
N ALA A 108 -24.85 -5.46 -2.04
CA ALA A 108 -25.65 -4.27 -1.71
C ALA A 108 -26.44 -4.43 -0.40
N ALA A 109 -26.91 -5.64 -0.11
CA ALA A 109 -27.58 -5.97 1.15
C ALA A 109 -26.62 -5.90 2.35
N THR A 110 -25.41 -6.46 2.22
CA THR A 110 -24.37 -6.38 3.24
C THR A 110 -23.91 -4.94 3.44
N GLN A 111 -23.69 -4.19 2.37
CA GLN A 111 -23.35 -2.77 2.41
C GLN A 111 -24.42 -1.96 3.14
N SER A 112 -25.69 -2.15 2.80
CA SER A 112 -26.82 -1.50 3.49
C SER A 112 -26.88 -1.85 4.98
N ARG A 113 -26.55 -3.10 5.34
CA ARG A 113 -26.48 -3.53 6.74
C ARG A 113 -25.31 -2.87 7.48
N LEU A 114 -24.13 -2.83 6.87
CA LEU A 114 -22.95 -2.16 7.42
C LEU A 114 -23.21 -0.67 7.61
N LEU A 115 -23.82 0.00 6.63
CA LEU A 115 -24.27 1.38 6.70
C LEU A 115 -25.22 1.62 7.89
N ARG A 116 -26.19 0.72 8.13
CA ARG A 116 -27.11 0.85 9.27
C ARG A 116 -26.42 0.63 10.61
N LEU A 117 -25.52 -0.35 10.70
CA LEU A 117 -24.82 -0.69 11.95
C LEU A 117 -23.76 0.33 12.33
N PHE A 118 -23.04 0.86 11.35
CA PHE A 118 -21.85 1.69 11.55
C PHE A 118 -22.04 3.15 11.11
N GLY A 119 -23.17 3.48 10.48
CA GLY A 119 -23.58 4.87 10.20
C GLY A 119 -24.08 5.63 11.43
N GLY A 120 -24.33 4.94 12.55
CA GLY A 120 -24.62 5.53 13.86
C GLY A 120 -23.40 6.24 14.51
N PRO A 121 -23.43 6.58 15.80
CA PRO A 121 -22.38 7.37 16.47
C PRO A 121 -21.00 6.68 16.65
N GLY A 122 -20.69 5.60 15.91
CA GLY A 122 -19.41 4.89 15.95
C GLY A 122 -19.31 3.86 17.09
N PRO A 123 -18.16 3.18 17.24
CA PRO A 123 -17.93 2.27 18.37
C PRO A 123 -18.03 3.06 19.68
N ALA A 124 -19.11 2.86 20.41
CA ALA A 124 -19.44 3.58 21.62
C ALA A 124 -19.15 2.70 22.84
N GLY A 125 -18.06 2.98 23.55
CA GLY A 125 -17.74 2.33 24.82
C GLY A 125 -16.29 2.54 25.25
N PRO A 126 -16.00 2.68 26.56
CA PRO A 126 -14.64 2.60 27.07
C PRO A 126 -13.98 1.28 26.63
N GLY A 127 -12.77 1.32 26.06
CA GLY A 127 -12.03 0.12 25.66
C GLY A 127 -12.26 -0.36 24.21
N ALA A 128 -13.20 0.24 23.46
CA ALA A 128 -13.53 -0.25 22.12
C ALA A 128 -12.35 -0.10 21.12
N ALA A 129 -11.58 0.97 21.22
CA ALA A 129 -10.39 1.17 20.37
C ALA A 129 -9.34 0.10 20.67
N GLU A 130 -9.13 -0.21 21.94
CA GLU A 130 -8.20 -1.24 22.40
C GLU A 130 -8.58 -2.63 21.89
N GLU A 131 -9.86 -3.02 21.96
CA GLU A 131 -10.33 -4.30 21.44
C GLU A 131 -10.14 -4.42 19.93
N ILE A 132 -10.39 -3.33 19.19
CA ILE A 132 -10.17 -3.26 17.74
C ILE A 132 -8.68 -3.42 17.42
N ILE A 133 -7.81 -2.69 18.13
CA ILE A 133 -6.36 -2.77 17.97
C ILE A 133 -5.88 -4.20 18.26
N ALA A 134 -6.29 -4.79 19.38
CA ALA A 134 -5.95 -6.16 19.73
C ALA A 134 -6.36 -7.16 18.64
N ALA A 135 -7.52 -6.95 18.00
CA ALA A 135 -7.97 -7.80 16.91
C ALA A 135 -7.10 -7.70 15.63
N TRP A 136 -6.39 -6.58 15.43
CA TRP A 136 -5.44 -6.40 14.32
C TRP A 136 -4.09 -7.07 14.57
N PHE A 137 -3.64 -7.12 15.83
CA PHE A 137 -2.35 -7.69 16.25
C PHE A 137 -2.49 -9.16 16.68
N ARG A 138 -2.68 -10.06 15.70
CA ARG A 138 -2.77 -11.51 15.94
C ARG A 138 -1.46 -12.26 15.70
N GLY A 139 -0.45 -11.57 15.20
CA GLY A 139 0.83 -12.13 14.81
C GLY A 139 1.98 -11.93 15.79
N GLY A 140 1.92 -10.86 16.57
CA GLY A 140 2.92 -10.48 17.55
C GLY A 140 2.29 -9.78 18.74
N PRO A 141 3.12 -9.23 19.65
CA PRO A 141 2.62 -8.46 20.77
C PRO A 141 1.92 -7.18 20.26
N GLU A 142 0.88 -6.77 20.97
CA GLU A 142 0.29 -5.45 20.79
C GLU A 142 1.34 -4.34 21.04
N PRO A 143 1.19 -3.20 20.36
CA PRO A 143 2.03 -2.03 20.60
C PRO A 143 1.90 -1.55 22.05
N ALA A 144 3.03 -1.22 22.65
CA ALA A 144 3.15 -0.79 24.05
C ALA A 144 3.82 0.57 24.18
N GLY A 145 3.66 1.24 25.34
CA GLY A 145 4.28 2.53 25.60
C GLY A 145 3.93 3.59 24.55
N ALA A 146 4.94 4.27 24.00
CA ALA A 146 4.75 5.29 22.98
C ALA A 146 4.12 4.75 21.69
N ASP A 147 4.43 3.50 21.31
CA ASP A 147 3.84 2.89 20.12
C ASP A 147 2.34 2.67 20.29
N ARG A 148 1.87 2.41 21.51
CA ARG A 148 0.43 2.26 21.77
C ARG A 148 -0.33 3.54 21.44
N GLU A 149 0.23 4.70 21.77
CA GLU A 149 -0.40 5.99 21.49
C GLU A 149 -0.52 6.27 19.99
N THR A 150 0.44 5.80 19.17
CA THR A 150 0.36 5.85 17.70
C THR A 150 -0.91 5.21 17.16
N PHE A 151 -1.40 4.14 17.79
CA PHE A 151 -2.63 3.45 17.38
C PHE A 151 -3.89 3.98 18.06
N LEU A 152 -3.79 4.56 19.26
CA LEU A 152 -4.95 5.10 19.97
C LEU A 152 -5.33 6.52 19.52
N ALA A 153 -4.34 7.36 19.19
CA ALA A 153 -4.58 8.77 18.85
C ALA A 153 -5.59 8.98 17.70
N PRO A 154 -5.55 8.21 16.59
CA PRO A 154 -6.49 8.39 15.49
C PRO A 154 -7.97 8.13 15.86
N PHE A 155 -8.24 7.32 16.88
CA PHE A 155 -9.61 7.10 17.38
C PHE A 155 -10.18 8.33 18.11
N ARG A 156 -9.34 9.30 18.47
CA ARG A 156 -9.73 10.55 19.14
C ARG A 156 -9.97 11.71 18.16
N LEU A 157 -9.79 11.47 16.86
CA LEU A 157 -10.13 12.44 15.82
C LEU A 157 -11.65 12.71 15.79
N PRO A 158 -12.09 13.82 15.15
CA PRO A 158 -13.52 14.11 15.03
C PRO A 158 -14.31 12.90 14.53
N ALA A 159 -15.38 12.55 15.24
CA ALA A 159 -16.17 11.34 14.97
C ALA A 159 -16.69 11.28 13.52
N ALA A 160 -16.95 12.43 12.90
CA ALA A 160 -17.33 12.51 11.49
C ALA A 160 -16.27 11.90 10.56
N VAL A 161 -14.98 12.19 10.77
CA VAL A 161 -13.87 11.66 9.98
C VAL A 161 -13.71 10.16 10.21
N VAL A 162 -13.65 9.75 11.48
CA VAL A 162 -13.45 8.34 11.85
C VAL A 162 -14.61 7.49 11.30
N ARG A 163 -15.86 7.97 11.39
CA ARG A 163 -17.03 7.25 10.87
C ARG A 163 -17.08 7.22 9.35
N ALA A 164 -16.87 8.34 8.67
CA ALA A 164 -16.96 8.39 7.22
C ALA A 164 -15.89 7.51 6.56
N SER A 165 -14.65 7.56 7.09
CA SER A 165 -13.57 6.67 6.65
C SER A 165 -13.79 5.20 7.04
N MET A 166 -14.43 4.91 8.18
CA MET A 166 -14.83 3.54 8.54
C MET A 166 -15.77 2.97 7.49
N LEU A 167 -16.79 3.75 7.13
CA LEU A 167 -17.77 3.34 6.15
C LEU A 167 -17.11 3.07 4.80
N ALA A 168 -16.26 3.98 4.32
CA ALA A 168 -15.54 3.79 3.08
C ALA A 168 -14.59 2.57 3.11
N GLY A 169 -14.00 2.24 4.27
CA GLY A 169 -13.21 1.02 4.44
C GLY A 169 -14.05 -0.26 4.39
N LEU A 170 -15.27 -0.21 4.92
CA LEU A 170 -16.25 -1.29 4.88
C LEU A 170 -16.85 -1.50 3.49
N THR A 171 -17.07 -0.42 2.74
CA THR A 171 -17.53 -0.52 1.35
C THR A 171 -16.39 -0.88 0.41
N GLY A 172 -15.16 -0.41 0.65
CA GLY A 172 -13.99 -0.67 -0.19
C GLY A 172 -14.03 0.04 -1.55
N ALA A 173 -13.07 -0.30 -2.42
CA ALA A 173 -12.96 0.22 -3.79
C ALA A 173 -14.00 -0.40 -4.74
N ALA A 174 -14.60 0.40 -5.63
CA ALA A 174 -15.66 -0.03 -6.55
C ALA A 174 -15.37 -1.35 -7.29
N ALA A 175 -16.43 -2.11 -7.63
CA ALA A 175 -16.33 -3.49 -8.12
C ALA A 175 -15.51 -3.65 -9.41
N ASP A 176 -15.47 -2.61 -10.24
CA ASP A 176 -14.73 -2.57 -11.50
C ASP A 176 -13.23 -2.25 -11.32
N VAL A 177 -12.83 -1.71 -10.16
CA VAL A 177 -11.45 -1.27 -9.90
C VAL A 177 -10.42 -2.36 -10.20
N PRO A 178 -10.58 -3.62 -9.75
CA PRO A 178 -9.57 -4.66 -10.00
C PRO A 178 -9.34 -4.95 -11.48
N GLU A 179 -10.39 -4.83 -12.29
CA GLU A 179 -10.35 -5.13 -13.72
C GLU A 179 -9.68 -4.01 -14.53
N LEU A 180 -9.52 -2.84 -13.94
CA LEU A 180 -9.00 -1.65 -14.60
C LEU A 180 -7.55 -1.32 -14.23
N ILE A 181 -6.97 -2.03 -13.26
CA ILE A 181 -5.56 -1.85 -12.89
C ILE A 181 -4.68 -2.53 -13.94
N SER A 182 -3.94 -1.72 -14.71
CA SER A 182 -2.94 -2.21 -15.66
C SER A 182 -1.54 -2.37 -15.06
N ALA A 183 -1.27 -1.73 -13.93
CA ALA A 183 0.02 -1.80 -13.25
C ALA A 183 0.27 -3.17 -12.58
N ALA A 184 1.54 -3.56 -12.46
CA ALA A 184 1.92 -4.77 -11.75
C ALA A 184 1.43 -4.73 -10.29
N THR A 185 0.63 -5.72 -9.89
CA THR A 185 -0.07 -5.71 -8.62
C THR A 185 0.29 -6.93 -7.76
N MET A 186 0.56 -6.66 -6.48
CA MET A 186 0.82 -7.68 -5.46
C MET A 186 -0.12 -7.50 -4.28
N VAL A 187 -0.63 -8.62 -3.75
CA VAL A 187 -1.34 -8.71 -2.48
C VAL A 187 -0.40 -9.30 -1.44
N VAL A 188 -0.33 -8.68 -0.27
CA VAL A 188 0.41 -9.17 0.90
C VAL A 188 -0.57 -9.40 2.04
N THR A 189 -0.60 -10.62 2.60
CA THR A 189 -1.46 -10.94 3.76
C THR A 189 -0.64 -11.53 4.91
N GLY A 190 -1.13 -11.39 6.14
CA GLY A 190 -0.60 -12.15 7.27
C GLY A 190 -1.26 -13.53 7.37
N SER A 191 -0.52 -14.55 7.82
CA SER A 191 -1.11 -15.88 8.01
C SER A 191 -2.07 -15.98 9.20
N ARG A 192 -2.08 -14.96 10.07
CA ARG A 192 -2.98 -14.83 11.22
C ARG A 192 -3.93 -13.62 11.09
N ASP A 193 -3.95 -12.99 9.92
CA ASP A 193 -4.92 -11.93 9.62
C ASP A 193 -6.34 -12.54 9.57
N ALA A 194 -7.24 -12.01 10.40
CA ALA A 194 -8.62 -12.45 10.50
C ALA A 194 -9.62 -11.42 9.93
N THR A 195 -9.13 -10.31 9.36
CA THR A 195 -10.00 -9.26 8.78
C THR A 195 -10.62 -9.70 7.45
N ARG A 196 -9.98 -10.63 6.74
CA ARG A 196 -10.51 -11.34 5.58
C ARG A 196 -10.27 -12.82 5.74
N THR A 197 -11.25 -13.64 5.37
CA THR A 197 -11.09 -15.09 5.46
C THR A 197 -10.08 -15.59 4.41
N PRO A 198 -9.32 -16.66 4.68
CA PRO A 198 -8.44 -17.27 3.70
C PRO A 198 -9.15 -17.64 2.39
N GLU A 199 -10.40 -18.08 2.46
CA GLU A 199 -11.22 -18.45 1.31
C GLU A 199 -11.58 -17.24 0.46
N ALA A 200 -11.87 -16.09 1.08
CA ALA A 200 -12.15 -14.86 0.37
C ALA A 200 -10.91 -14.35 -0.39
N VAL A 201 -9.73 -14.43 0.25
CA VAL A 201 -8.47 -14.08 -0.40
C VAL A 201 -8.16 -15.05 -1.54
N ALA A 202 -8.24 -16.36 -1.29
CA ALA A 202 -7.97 -17.38 -2.31
C ALA A 202 -8.93 -17.28 -3.50
N GLY A 203 -10.23 -17.08 -3.24
CA GLY A 203 -11.23 -16.89 -4.29
C GLY A 203 -11.02 -15.61 -5.10
N PHE A 204 -10.53 -14.53 -4.48
CA PHE A 204 -10.13 -13.33 -5.20
C PHE A 204 -8.90 -13.61 -6.09
N MET A 205 -7.83 -14.18 -5.52
CA MET A 205 -6.59 -14.45 -6.28
C MET A 205 -6.82 -15.44 -7.43
N ALA A 206 -7.71 -16.41 -7.29
CA ALA A 206 -8.08 -17.32 -8.37
C ALA A 206 -8.72 -16.61 -9.58
N ARG A 207 -9.41 -15.48 -9.37
CA ARG A 207 -9.97 -14.64 -10.43
C ARG A 207 -8.95 -13.67 -11.03
N HIS A 208 -7.90 -13.35 -10.29
CA HIS A 208 -6.81 -12.46 -10.71
C HIS A 208 -5.44 -13.18 -10.71
N PRO A 209 -5.27 -14.28 -11.48
CA PRO A 209 -4.06 -15.10 -11.42
C PRO A 209 -2.79 -14.39 -11.92
N HIS A 210 -2.94 -13.24 -12.58
CA HIS A 210 -1.84 -12.38 -13.03
C HIS A 210 -1.32 -11.47 -11.91
N TRP A 211 -2.02 -11.35 -10.77
CA TRP A 211 -1.52 -10.66 -9.59
C TRP A 211 -0.71 -11.62 -8.72
N ARG A 212 0.32 -11.08 -8.07
CA ARG A 212 1.15 -11.85 -7.14
C ARG A 212 0.50 -11.87 -5.75
N HIS A 213 0.56 -12.99 -5.04
CA HIS A 213 0.17 -13.07 -3.63
C HIS A 213 1.35 -13.54 -2.78
N VAL A 214 1.63 -12.82 -1.70
CA VAL A 214 2.63 -13.19 -0.69
C VAL A 214 1.96 -13.24 0.67
N GLN A 215 1.90 -14.43 1.27
CA GLN A 215 1.44 -14.58 2.65
C GLN A 215 2.63 -14.61 3.59
N ILE A 216 2.69 -13.67 4.55
CA ILE A 216 3.76 -13.56 5.54
C ILE A 216 3.41 -14.42 6.76
N PRO A 217 4.20 -15.47 7.05
CA PRO A 217 3.95 -16.36 8.17
C PRO A 217 3.96 -15.62 9.51
N GLY A 218 2.98 -15.95 10.34
CA GLY A 218 2.88 -15.45 11.70
C GLY A 218 2.46 -13.98 11.82
N ALA A 219 2.27 -13.21 10.74
CA ALA A 219 1.74 -11.85 10.84
C ALA A 219 0.21 -11.84 10.99
N GLY A 220 -0.32 -10.86 11.75
CA GLY A 220 -1.74 -10.52 11.80
C GLY A 220 -2.12 -9.54 10.69
N HIS A 221 -3.07 -8.65 10.97
CA HIS A 221 -3.49 -7.62 10.02
C HIS A 221 -2.41 -6.55 9.82
N MET A 222 -1.66 -6.24 10.88
CA MET A 222 -0.61 -5.22 10.89
C MET A 222 0.71 -5.76 10.35
N VAL A 223 0.67 -6.40 9.18
CA VAL A 223 1.80 -7.11 8.56
C VAL A 223 3.07 -6.26 8.48
N HIS A 224 2.91 -5.00 8.09
CA HIS A 224 3.98 -4.01 7.95
C HIS A 224 4.61 -3.59 9.28
N TRP A 225 3.91 -3.78 10.39
CA TRP A 225 4.40 -3.49 11.74
C TRP A 225 4.93 -4.74 12.43
N GLU A 226 4.21 -5.85 12.34
CA GLU A 226 4.54 -7.11 13.03
C GLU A 226 5.71 -7.84 12.35
N GLN A 227 5.82 -7.74 11.03
CA GLN A 227 6.87 -8.39 10.24
C GLN A 227 7.46 -7.43 9.18
N PRO A 228 8.06 -6.28 9.61
CA PRO A 228 8.46 -5.20 8.71
C PRO A 228 9.52 -5.65 7.70
N ALA A 229 10.52 -6.41 8.13
CA ALA A 229 11.60 -6.89 7.24
C ALA A 229 11.07 -7.83 6.14
N ALA A 230 10.19 -8.77 6.48
CA ALA A 230 9.58 -9.66 5.50
C ALA A 230 8.66 -8.91 4.53
N CYS A 231 7.91 -7.93 5.04
CA CYS A 231 7.06 -7.06 4.23
C CYS A 231 7.91 -6.21 3.26
N ALA A 232 9.00 -5.61 3.75
CA ALA A 232 9.94 -4.84 2.95
C ALA A 232 10.56 -5.69 1.85
N ALA A 233 11.03 -6.90 2.15
CA ALA A 233 11.60 -7.81 1.17
C ALA A 233 10.62 -8.15 0.03
N ALA A 234 9.34 -8.39 0.36
CA ALA A 234 8.30 -8.61 -0.65
C ALA A 234 8.09 -7.37 -1.54
N ILE A 235 7.98 -6.18 -0.94
CA ILE A 235 7.80 -4.90 -1.66
C ILE A 235 8.99 -4.61 -2.57
N LEU A 236 10.22 -4.76 -2.07
CA LEU A 236 11.44 -4.54 -2.85
C LEU A 236 11.51 -5.50 -4.05
N ALA A 237 11.20 -6.78 -3.85
CA ALA A 237 11.17 -7.76 -4.92
C ALA A 237 10.10 -7.44 -5.98
N HIS A 238 8.92 -6.98 -5.57
CA HIS A 238 7.83 -6.62 -6.48
C HIS A 238 8.16 -5.36 -7.29
N THR A 239 8.63 -4.32 -6.61
CA THR A 239 8.93 -3.03 -7.25
C THR A 239 10.11 -3.14 -8.23
N ALA A 240 11.12 -3.96 -7.93
CA ALA A 240 12.24 -4.21 -8.84
C ALA A 240 11.81 -4.88 -10.16
N GLN A 241 10.72 -5.67 -10.16
CA GLN A 241 10.17 -6.30 -11.38
C GLN A 241 9.34 -5.34 -12.21
N ALA A 242 8.78 -4.30 -11.58
CA ALA A 242 7.93 -3.30 -12.21
C ALA A 242 8.71 -2.09 -12.75
N GLU A 243 9.93 -1.88 -12.26
CA GLU A 243 10.81 -0.85 -12.81
C GLU A 243 11.28 -1.26 -14.22
N PRO A 244 11.35 -0.30 -15.17
CA PRO A 244 12.01 -0.55 -16.44
C PRO A 244 13.42 -1.06 -16.15
N ALA A 245 13.83 -2.16 -16.79
CA ALA A 245 15.20 -2.66 -16.69
C ALA A 245 16.15 -1.47 -16.88
N GLN A 246 16.95 -1.16 -15.86
CA GLN A 246 17.90 -0.06 -15.95
C GLN A 246 18.72 -0.30 -17.21
N ALA A 247 18.54 0.57 -18.22
CA ALA A 247 19.38 0.54 -19.41
C ALA A 247 20.81 0.54 -18.91
N GLY A 248 21.52 -0.55 -19.20
CA GLY A 248 22.74 -0.90 -18.49
C GLY A 248 23.67 0.30 -18.41
N GLN A 249 24.24 0.51 -17.23
CA GLN A 249 25.56 1.16 -17.15
C GLN A 249 26.57 0.21 -17.81
N GLN A 250 26.46 0.02 -19.12
CA GLN A 250 27.64 -0.18 -19.94
C GLN A 250 28.29 1.19 -19.98
N GLY A 251 29.21 1.41 -19.04
CA GLY A 251 30.17 2.51 -19.16
C GLY A 251 30.79 2.45 -20.56
N PRO A 252 31.14 3.59 -21.16
CA PRO A 252 31.78 3.59 -22.46
C PRO A 252 33.02 2.70 -22.35
N GLY A 253 32.99 1.55 -23.01
CA GLY A 253 34.17 0.74 -23.20
C GLY A 253 35.24 1.64 -23.82
N PRO A 254 36.51 1.57 -23.36
CA PRO A 254 37.52 2.50 -23.81
C PRO A 254 37.66 2.39 -25.33
N ALA A 255 37.30 3.47 -26.02
CA ALA A 255 37.55 3.63 -27.44
C ALA A 255 39.06 3.78 -27.67
N THR A 256 39.67 2.67 -28.09
CA THR A 256 40.77 2.56 -29.06
C THR A 256 41.72 3.76 -29.18
N ALA A 257 42.93 3.64 -28.62
CA ALA A 257 44.09 4.33 -29.14
C ALA A 257 44.59 3.58 -30.39
N GLY A 258 44.53 4.25 -31.54
CA GLY A 258 45.02 3.72 -32.80
C GLY A 258 46.54 3.55 -32.83
N GLY A 259 46.98 2.56 -33.60
CA GLY A 259 48.33 2.46 -34.09
C GLY A 259 48.30 1.77 -35.47
N PRO A 260 48.70 2.43 -36.56
CA PRO A 260 49.01 1.75 -37.80
C PRO A 260 50.50 1.42 -37.81
N GLY A 261 50.88 0.14 -37.93
CA GLY A 261 52.30 -0.18 -38.09
C GLY A 261 52.66 -1.66 -38.18
N GLY A 262 52.89 -2.12 -39.42
CA GLY A 262 53.63 -3.34 -39.78
C GLY A 262 52.80 -4.63 -39.75
N SER A 263 52.94 -5.62 -40.63
CA SER A 263 53.80 -5.96 -41.77
C SER A 263 53.14 -7.22 -42.41
N PRO A 264 53.46 -7.69 -43.64
CA PRO A 264 54.65 -8.53 -43.80
C PRO A 264 55.34 -8.40 -45.16
N SER A 265 56.64 -8.16 -45.14
CA SER A 265 57.55 -8.53 -46.21
C SER A 265 57.97 -10.00 -46.02
N ALA A 266 57.61 -10.86 -46.96
CA ALA A 266 58.22 -12.18 -47.16
C ALA A 266 59.33 -12.07 -48.24
N PRO A 267 60.40 -12.89 -48.16
CA PRO A 267 61.62 -12.72 -48.96
C PRO A 267 61.53 -13.42 -50.33
N PRO A 268 62.47 -13.14 -51.27
CA PRO A 268 62.58 -13.89 -52.51
C PRO A 268 63.56 -15.08 -52.39
N ALA A 269 63.24 -16.10 -53.20
CA ALA A 269 63.98 -17.32 -53.57
C ALA A 269 64.13 -18.43 -52.51
#